data_AF-A0A2E1IW29-F1
#
_entry.id   AF-A0A2E1IW29-F1
#
_cell.length_a   1.000
_cell.length_b   1.000
_cell.length_c   1.000
_cell.angle_alpha   90.00
_cell.angle_beta   90.00
_cell.angle_gamma   90.00
#
_symmetry.space_group_name_H-M   'P 1'
#
loop_
_entity.id
_entity.type
_entity.pdbx_description
1 polymer ?
#
loop_
_entity_poly.entity_id
_entity_poly.type
_entity_poly.pdbx_seq_one_letter_code
_entity_poly.pdbx_strand_id
1 'polypeptide(L)'
;MSLRPREVIEKYGSCIELISMDPFFKDITVGLFFKEPNITVYSYSTLDGVSERLVEIRDRIVSVSGALPSKDNPHQASFPCLMKDGCCSSPLRFVLKEAVTKDRELDVTNGINCKDLRSEMMIKVNFEVKSSDNVYTVSGDDNTEKPIIRYRAITNGLIKYGGFERIDNFSFKLKCNQRNDKIINLLLPLARNISATEESLAADDAAGQMTTQSLGFSAN
;
A
#
# COMPACT_ATOMS: atom_id res chain seq x y z
N MET A 1 -4.40 27.64 -12.79
CA MET A 1 -5.73 27.39 -12.19
C MET A 1 -5.73 25.95 -11.71
N SER A 2 -5.95 25.68 -10.42
CA SER A 2 -6.02 24.29 -9.92
C SER A 2 -7.29 23.63 -10.46
N LEU A 3 -7.22 22.34 -10.81
CA LEU A 3 -8.38 21.59 -11.26
C LEU A 3 -9.41 21.52 -10.12
N ARG A 4 -10.70 21.61 -10.47
CA ARG A 4 -11.80 21.34 -9.55
C ARG A 4 -11.85 19.84 -9.24
N PRO A 5 -12.37 19.41 -8.08
CA PRO A 5 -12.43 18.00 -7.72
C PRO A 5 -13.05 17.10 -8.80
N ARG A 6 -14.12 17.55 -9.45
CA ARG A 6 -14.74 16.82 -10.57
C ARG A 6 -13.79 16.61 -11.75
N GLU A 7 -13.02 17.63 -12.10
CA GLU A 7 -12.05 17.57 -13.20
C GLU A 7 -10.88 16.64 -12.85
N VAL A 8 -10.50 16.59 -11.56
CA VAL A 8 -9.49 15.65 -11.06
C VAL A 8 -10.00 14.21 -11.17
N ILE A 9 -11.25 13.93 -10.79
CA ILE A 9 -11.86 12.59 -10.93
C ILE A 9 -11.97 12.19 -12.40
N GLU A 10 -12.49 13.08 -13.25
CA GLU A 10 -12.62 12.81 -14.70
C GLU A 10 -11.25 12.51 -15.32
N LYS A 11 -10.21 13.24 -14.90
CA LYS A 11 -8.85 13.09 -15.43
C LYS A 11 -8.12 11.87 -14.87
N TYR A 12 -8.06 11.72 -13.55
CA TYR A 12 -7.20 10.76 -12.84
C TYR A 12 -7.96 9.61 -12.16
N GLY A 13 -9.29 9.58 -12.26
CA GLY A 13 -10.13 8.47 -11.79
C GLY A 13 -10.48 8.54 -10.32
N SER A 14 -10.66 7.37 -9.69
CA SER A 14 -11.09 7.29 -8.30
C SER A 14 -9.96 7.68 -7.36
N CYS A 15 -10.30 8.44 -6.33
CA CYS A 15 -9.37 8.68 -5.23
C CYS A 15 -9.22 7.39 -4.43
N ILE A 16 -7.98 6.95 -4.20
CA ILE A 16 -7.67 5.77 -3.38
C ILE A 16 -7.46 6.17 -1.93
N GLU A 17 -6.66 7.21 -1.70
CA GLU A 17 -6.33 7.71 -0.37
C GLU A 17 -5.92 9.18 -0.43
N LEU A 18 -6.12 9.89 0.67
CA LEU A 18 -5.74 11.29 0.85
C LEU A 18 -5.07 11.47 2.21
N ILE A 19 -3.84 11.98 2.20
CA ILE A 19 -3.11 12.37 3.40
C ILE A 19 -3.30 13.88 3.59
N SER A 20 -3.95 14.28 4.68
CA SER A 20 -4.35 15.66 4.92
C SER A 20 -3.18 16.63 5.02
N MET A 21 -2.05 16.20 5.62
CA MET A 21 -0.87 17.03 5.84
C MET A 21 0.39 16.25 5.50
N ASP A 22 1.17 16.74 4.54
CA ASP A 22 2.51 16.27 4.25
C ASP A 22 3.52 16.87 5.24
N PRO A 23 4.05 16.07 6.20
CA PRO A 23 4.92 16.59 7.25
C PRO A 23 6.30 17.05 6.72
N PHE A 24 6.64 16.72 5.47
CA PHE A 24 7.91 17.11 4.86
C PHE A 24 7.76 18.27 3.87
N PHE A 25 6.55 18.75 3.61
CA PHE A 25 6.34 19.86 2.66
C PHE A 25 5.07 20.67 2.92
N LYS A 26 5.24 21.79 3.64
CA LYS A 26 4.24 22.87 3.80
C LYS A 26 2.83 22.41 4.18
N ASP A 27 2.71 21.27 4.86
CA ASP A 27 1.45 20.66 5.32
C ASP A 27 0.37 20.55 4.22
N ILE A 28 0.78 20.36 2.96
CA ILE A 28 -0.17 20.24 1.85
C ILE A 28 -0.93 18.91 1.95
N THR A 29 -2.16 18.89 1.44
CA THR A 29 -2.87 17.63 1.22
C THR A 29 -2.34 16.94 -0.02
N VAL A 30 -2.09 15.63 0.08
CA VAL A 30 -1.62 14.79 -1.03
C VAL A 30 -2.58 13.62 -1.21
N GLY A 31 -3.07 13.42 -2.43
CA GLY A 31 -3.92 12.31 -2.83
C GLY A 31 -3.25 11.35 -3.80
N LEU A 32 -3.66 10.09 -3.74
CA LEU A 32 -3.37 9.09 -4.75
C LEU A 32 -4.64 8.72 -5.49
N PHE A 33 -4.66 8.97 -6.80
CA PHE A 33 -5.78 8.67 -7.68
C PHE A 33 -5.46 7.49 -8.57
N PHE A 34 -6.48 6.71 -8.95
CA PHE A 34 -6.35 5.56 -9.83
C PHE A 34 -7.29 5.67 -11.03
N LYS A 35 -6.69 5.59 -12.23
CA LYS A 35 -7.38 5.39 -13.50
C LYS A 35 -6.54 4.46 -14.33
N GLU A 36 -7.04 3.25 -14.55
CA GLU A 36 -6.30 2.19 -15.22
C GLU A 36 -5.59 2.70 -16.49
N PRO A 37 -4.28 2.42 -16.65
CA PRO A 37 -3.42 1.59 -15.79
C PRO A 37 -2.66 2.38 -14.70
N ASN A 38 -2.93 3.67 -14.55
CA ASN A 38 -2.06 4.59 -13.81
C ASN A 38 -2.57 4.92 -12.42
N ILE A 39 -1.63 5.04 -11.49
CA ILE A 39 -1.80 5.79 -10.25
C ILE A 39 -1.18 7.18 -10.42
N THR A 40 -1.82 8.20 -9.86
CA THR A 40 -1.41 9.60 -9.97
C THR A 40 -1.32 10.24 -8.59
N VAL A 41 -0.16 10.77 -8.25
CA VAL A 41 0.02 11.61 -7.05
C VAL A 41 -0.45 13.02 -7.38
N TYR A 42 -1.32 13.58 -6.56
CA TYR A 42 -1.92 14.89 -6.84
C TYR A 42 -2.11 15.71 -5.57
N SER A 43 -1.99 17.04 -5.70
CA SER A 43 -2.38 18.00 -4.68
C SER A 43 -3.17 19.15 -5.32
N TYR A 44 -4.15 19.67 -4.57
CA TYR A 44 -4.87 20.89 -4.95
C TYR A 44 -4.09 22.16 -4.61
N SER A 45 -2.99 22.04 -3.85
CA SER A 45 -2.15 23.17 -3.48
C SER A 45 -1.48 23.80 -4.70
N THR A 46 -1.43 25.13 -4.71
CA THR A 46 -0.77 25.93 -5.76
C THR A 46 0.55 26.54 -5.29
N LEU A 47 1.08 26.09 -4.15
CA LEU A 47 2.33 26.59 -3.60
C LEU A 47 3.51 26.23 -4.51
N ASP A 48 4.53 27.09 -4.55
CA ASP A 48 5.77 26.79 -5.25
C ASP A 48 6.46 25.56 -4.64
N GLY A 49 6.98 24.67 -5.49
CA GLY A 49 7.63 23.43 -5.08
C GLY A 49 6.71 22.20 -5.00
N VAL A 50 5.38 22.37 -5.16
CA VAL A 50 4.43 21.26 -5.05
C VAL A 50 4.73 20.19 -6.10
N SER A 51 5.00 20.58 -7.36
CA SER A 51 5.23 19.62 -8.43
C SER A 51 6.43 18.72 -8.14
N GLU A 52 7.54 19.31 -7.71
CA GLU A 52 8.78 18.63 -7.31
C GLU A 52 8.50 17.66 -6.17
N ARG A 53 7.75 18.11 -5.16
CA ARG A 53 7.34 17.26 -4.04
C ARG A 53 6.49 16.07 -4.49
N LEU A 54 5.54 16.25 -5.42
CA LEU A 54 4.74 15.14 -5.94
C LEU A 54 5.59 14.12 -6.71
N VAL A 55 6.66 14.56 -7.38
CA VAL A 55 7.64 13.66 -8.01
C VAL A 55 8.39 12.85 -6.96
N GLU A 56 8.86 13.48 -5.88
CA GLU A 56 9.52 12.78 -4.77
C GLU A 56 8.60 11.71 -4.16
N ILE A 57 7.33 12.05 -3.92
CA ILE A 57 6.34 11.11 -3.38
C ILE A 57 6.10 9.97 -4.37
N ARG A 58 6.00 10.24 -5.67
CA ARG A 58 5.89 9.21 -6.72
C ARG A 58 7.10 8.28 -6.71
N ASP A 59 8.31 8.82 -6.60
CA ASP A 59 9.55 8.03 -6.56
C ASP A 59 9.62 7.17 -5.29
N ARG A 60 9.15 7.70 -4.15
CA ARG A 60 8.98 6.91 -2.91
C ARG A 60 7.95 5.80 -3.08
N ILE A 61 6.81 6.06 -3.72
CA ILE A 61 5.82 5.03 -4.05
C ILE A 61 6.48 3.91 -4.87
N VAL A 62 7.23 4.25 -5.93
CA VAL A 62 8.00 3.28 -6.73
C VAL A 62 8.96 2.48 -5.85
N SER A 63 9.70 3.15 -4.97
CA SER A 63 10.66 2.53 -4.06
C SER A 63 10.01 1.53 -3.10
N VAL A 64 8.89 1.88 -2.47
CA VAL A 64 8.26 1.05 -1.41
C VAL A 64 7.25 0.02 -1.92
N SER A 65 6.77 0.16 -3.16
CA SER A 65 5.71 -0.73 -3.70
C SER A 65 6.15 -1.60 -4.86
N GLY A 66 7.31 -1.34 -5.49
CA GLY A 66 7.69 -2.03 -6.72
C GLY A 66 6.88 -1.62 -7.95
N ALA A 67 6.16 -0.49 -7.87
CA ALA A 67 5.63 0.19 -9.04
C ALA A 67 6.75 0.66 -9.98
N LEU A 68 6.38 1.05 -11.19
CA LEU A 68 7.25 1.60 -12.22
C LEU A 68 6.82 3.03 -12.53
N PRO A 69 7.76 3.99 -12.62
CA PRO A 69 7.41 5.37 -12.97
C PRO A 69 6.88 5.46 -14.41
N SER A 70 5.90 6.33 -14.64
CA SER A 70 5.47 6.66 -15.99
C SER A 70 6.56 7.46 -16.72
N LYS A 71 6.72 7.19 -18.02
CA LYS A 71 7.63 7.95 -18.90
C LYS A 71 7.02 9.27 -19.36
N ASP A 72 5.68 9.35 -19.38
CA ASP A 72 4.95 10.47 -19.99
C ASP A 72 4.50 11.50 -18.96
N ASN A 73 4.39 11.11 -17.69
CA ASN A 73 3.96 11.99 -16.61
C ASN A 73 4.77 11.73 -15.33
N PRO A 74 5.49 12.74 -14.80
CA PRO A 74 6.38 12.57 -13.66
C PRO A 74 5.63 12.33 -12.33
N HIS A 75 4.33 12.62 -12.27
CA HIS A 75 3.50 12.38 -11.08
C HIS A 75 2.78 11.03 -11.12
N GLN A 76 3.02 10.23 -12.17
CA GLN A 76 2.36 8.94 -12.36
C GLN A 76 3.31 7.75 -12.24
N ALA A 77 2.72 6.63 -11.85
CA ALA A 77 3.33 5.31 -11.85
C ALA A 77 2.28 4.24 -12.23
N SER A 78 2.74 3.04 -12.55
CA SER A 78 1.90 1.85 -12.75
C SER A 78 2.63 0.61 -12.23
N PHE A 79 2.04 -0.57 -12.34
CA PHE A 79 2.68 -1.83 -11.98
C PHE A 79 2.96 -2.66 -13.23
N PRO A 80 3.89 -3.64 -13.19
CA PRO A 80 4.14 -4.51 -14.35
C PRO A 80 2.89 -5.28 -14.82
N CYS A 81 1.90 -5.49 -13.96
CA CYS A 81 0.60 -6.08 -14.30
C CYS A 81 -0.40 -5.09 -14.94
N LEU A 82 0.00 -3.84 -15.16
CA LEU A 82 -0.84 -2.73 -15.67
C LEU A 82 -2.06 -2.43 -14.80
N MET A 83 -2.11 -2.94 -13.57
CA MET A 83 -3.21 -2.75 -12.63
C MET A 83 -4.59 -3.06 -13.21
N LYS A 84 -4.68 -4.02 -14.13
CA LYS A 84 -5.94 -4.44 -14.76
C LYS A 84 -7.01 -4.73 -13.70
N ASP A 85 -8.21 -4.18 -13.89
CA ASP A 85 -9.36 -4.27 -12.98
C ASP A 85 -9.04 -3.82 -11.54
N GLY A 86 -8.03 -2.94 -11.39
CA GLY A 86 -7.55 -2.47 -10.09
C GLY A 86 -6.91 -3.55 -9.22
N CYS A 87 -6.38 -4.64 -9.79
CA CYS A 87 -5.84 -5.79 -9.06
C CYS A 87 -4.75 -5.48 -8.00
N CYS A 88 -4.06 -4.34 -8.11
CA CYS A 88 -3.05 -3.89 -7.16
C CYS A 88 -3.46 -2.64 -6.35
N SER A 89 -4.74 -2.26 -6.36
CA SER A 89 -5.21 -1.01 -5.73
C SER A 89 -5.35 -1.10 -4.20
N SER A 90 -5.76 -2.25 -3.66
CA SER A 90 -6.00 -2.45 -2.22
C SER A 90 -4.85 -2.04 -1.29
N PRO A 91 -3.57 -2.37 -1.55
CA PRO A 91 -2.48 -1.98 -0.66
C PRO A 91 -2.10 -0.49 -0.76
N LEU A 92 -2.57 0.23 -1.77
CA LEU A 92 -2.04 1.56 -2.13
C LEU A 92 -2.28 2.64 -1.10
N ARG A 93 -3.31 2.50 -0.25
CA ARG A 93 -3.51 3.45 0.85
C ARG A 93 -2.35 3.44 1.85
N PHE A 94 -1.83 2.25 2.14
CA PHE A 94 -0.66 2.08 3.01
C PHE A 94 0.61 2.54 2.31
N VAL A 95 0.71 2.32 0.98
CA VAL A 95 1.82 2.81 0.16
C VAL A 95 1.88 4.33 0.17
N LEU A 96 0.75 5.02 -0.02
CA LEU A 96 0.71 6.49 0.03
C LEU A 96 1.08 6.99 1.43
N LYS A 97 0.47 6.42 2.47
CA LYS A 97 0.78 6.80 3.87
C LYS A 97 2.28 6.65 4.14
N GLU A 98 2.88 5.55 3.71
CA GLU A 98 4.32 5.33 3.85
C GLU A 98 5.15 6.38 3.09
N ALA A 99 4.83 6.63 1.81
CA ALA A 99 5.58 7.54 0.94
C ALA A 99 5.51 9.01 1.37
N VAL A 100 4.36 9.43 1.93
CA VAL A 100 4.15 10.80 2.40
C VAL A 100 4.69 10.99 3.81
N THR A 101 4.40 10.08 4.75
CA THR A 101 4.62 10.32 6.18
C THR A 101 5.92 9.75 6.74
N LYS A 102 6.64 8.93 5.95
CA LYS A 102 7.91 8.34 6.37
C LYS A 102 8.99 8.55 5.32
N ASP A 103 10.23 8.50 5.80
CA ASP A 103 11.43 8.57 4.98
C ASP A 103 12.33 7.38 5.32
N ARG A 104 11.93 6.19 4.84
CA ARG A 104 12.73 4.97 4.99
C ARG A 104 12.65 4.13 3.73
N GLU A 105 13.78 3.53 3.37
CA GLU A 105 13.81 2.52 2.32
C GLU A 105 13.33 1.18 2.86
N LEU A 106 12.56 0.46 2.04
CA LEU A 106 12.17 -0.91 2.34
C LEU A 106 13.19 -1.86 1.73
N ASP A 107 14.19 -2.22 2.53
CA ASP A 107 15.15 -3.25 2.18
C ASP A 107 14.50 -4.64 2.28
N VAL A 108 14.59 -5.41 1.19
CA VAL A 108 14.12 -6.79 1.07
C VAL A 108 15.26 -7.76 0.74
N THR A 109 16.52 -7.30 0.73
CA THR A 109 17.69 -8.11 0.36
C THR A 109 17.89 -9.32 1.29
N ASN A 110 17.55 -9.16 2.57
CA ASN A 110 17.59 -10.24 3.57
C ASN A 110 16.29 -11.08 3.61
N GLY A 111 15.44 -10.96 2.59
CA GLY A 111 14.12 -11.57 2.54
C GLY A 111 13.09 -10.82 3.39
N ILE A 112 11.87 -11.36 3.44
CA ILE A 112 10.75 -10.73 4.12
C ILE A 112 10.61 -11.36 5.51
N ASN A 113 11.11 -10.65 6.52
CA ASN A 113 11.12 -11.14 7.89
C ASN A 113 10.81 -10.04 8.90
N CYS A 114 10.24 -10.43 10.04
CA CYS A 114 10.04 -9.52 11.17
C CYS A 114 9.93 -10.27 12.50
N LYS A 115 10.41 -9.67 13.60
CA LYS A 115 10.22 -10.23 14.94
C LYS A 115 8.74 -10.23 15.32
N ASP A 116 8.21 -11.26 15.95
CA ASP A 116 6.86 -11.19 16.49
C ASP A 116 6.74 -10.15 17.62
N LEU A 117 5.54 -9.60 17.82
CA LEU A 117 5.32 -8.58 18.85
C LEU A 117 5.18 -9.17 20.25
N ARG A 118 4.78 -10.44 20.37
CA ARG A 118 4.38 -11.06 21.63
C ARG A 118 5.26 -12.25 22.00
N SER A 119 6.33 -12.48 21.24
CA SER A 119 7.25 -13.60 21.42
C SER A 119 8.60 -13.31 20.78
N GLU A 120 9.59 -14.16 21.05
CA GLU A 120 10.92 -14.10 20.43
C GLU A 120 10.96 -14.68 19.00
N MET A 121 9.84 -15.22 18.52
CA MET A 121 9.71 -15.84 17.21
C MET A 121 10.00 -14.86 16.07
N MET A 122 10.75 -15.31 15.07
CA MET A 122 10.97 -14.58 13.83
C MET A 122 9.99 -15.06 12.75
N ILE A 123 9.08 -14.18 12.35
CA ILE A 123 8.17 -14.39 11.22
C ILE A 123 8.95 -14.25 9.92
N LYS A 124 8.67 -15.15 8.97
CA LYS A 124 9.23 -15.14 7.61
C LYS A 124 8.11 -15.33 6.59
N VAL A 125 8.17 -14.61 5.48
CA VAL A 125 7.30 -14.83 4.32
C VAL A 125 8.16 -15.30 3.16
N ASN A 126 7.96 -16.54 2.74
CA ASN A 126 8.71 -17.16 1.66
C ASN A 126 7.92 -17.09 0.36
N PHE A 127 8.62 -16.99 -0.76
CA PHE A 127 8.04 -16.99 -2.10
C PHE A 127 8.41 -18.28 -2.84
N GLU A 128 7.43 -18.88 -3.51
CA GLU A 128 7.60 -20.07 -4.34
C GLU A 128 6.82 -19.92 -5.65
N VAL A 129 7.43 -20.31 -6.78
CA VAL A 129 6.74 -20.46 -8.05
C VAL A 129 6.21 -21.89 -8.14
N LYS A 130 4.89 -22.06 -8.06
CA LYS A 130 4.20 -23.32 -8.33
C LYS A 130 3.71 -23.35 -9.78
N SER A 131 3.30 -24.53 -10.25
CA SER A 131 2.96 -24.81 -11.66
C SER A 131 2.09 -23.75 -12.34
N SER A 132 1.15 -23.14 -11.61
CA SER A 132 0.24 -22.09 -12.10
C SER A 132 0.26 -20.79 -11.28
N ASP A 133 0.91 -20.78 -10.12
CA ASP A 133 0.70 -19.73 -9.11
C ASP A 133 2.01 -19.28 -8.46
N ASN A 134 2.10 -17.97 -8.26
CA ASN A 134 3.16 -17.31 -7.52
C ASN A 134 2.71 -17.17 -6.07
N VAL A 135 3.22 -18.05 -5.21
CA VAL A 135 2.70 -18.26 -3.85
C VAL A 135 3.61 -17.64 -2.81
N TYR A 136 3.00 -16.94 -1.85
CA TYR A 136 3.65 -16.54 -0.60
C TYR A 136 3.15 -17.41 0.54
N THR A 137 4.06 -17.84 1.41
CA THR A 137 3.73 -18.63 2.60
C THR A 137 4.32 -17.98 3.85
N VAL A 138 3.47 -17.75 4.85
CA VAL A 138 3.89 -17.26 6.17
C VAL A 138 4.36 -18.43 7.02
N SER A 139 5.53 -18.28 7.64
CA SER A 139 6.17 -19.26 8.51
C SER A 139 7.03 -18.56 9.56
N GLY A 140 7.78 -19.32 10.36
CA GLY A 140 8.77 -18.77 11.30
C GLY A 140 9.79 -19.82 11.72
N ASP A 141 10.61 -19.46 12.71
CA ASP A 141 11.69 -20.30 13.25
C ASP A 141 11.25 -21.27 14.37
N ASP A 142 10.02 -21.15 14.87
CA ASP A 142 9.41 -22.05 15.85
C ASP A 142 8.16 -22.75 15.25
N ASN A 143 8.12 -24.07 15.35
CA ASN A 143 7.08 -24.94 14.79
C ASN A 143 6.14 -25.54 15.86
N THR A 144 6.10 -24.97 17.07
CA THR A 144 5.12 -25.37 18.12
C THR A 144 3.68 -24.91 17.80
N GLU A 145 2.67 -25.37 18.56
CA GLU A 145 1.24 -25.10 18.27
C GLU A 145 0.83 -23.61 18.35
N LYS A 146 1.42 -22.83 19.28
CA LYS A 146 1.11 -21.38 19.44
C LYS A 146 1.55 -20.53 18.22
N PRO A 147 2.73 -20.75 17.62
CA PRO A 147 3.14 -20.17 16.33
C PRO A 147 2.13 -20.31 15.19
N ILE A 148 1.41 -21.44 15.10
CA ILE A 148 0.49 -21.71 13.98
C ILE A 148 -0.68 -20.73 13.93
N ILE A 149 -1.31 -20.45 15.08
CA ILE A 149 -2.42 -19.48 15.17
C ILE A 149 -1.92 -18.09 14.75
N ARG A 150 -0.68 -17.77 15.12
CA ARG A 150 -0.07 -16.48 14.80
C ARG A 150 0.19 -16.33 13.30
N TYR A 151 0.70 -17.36 12.63
CA TYR A 151 0.88 -17.34 11.17
C TYR A 151 -0.45 -17.13 10.45
N ARG A 152 -1.51 -17.85 10.86
CA ARG A 152 -2.86 -17.67 10.30
C ARG A 152 -3.36 -16.23 10.45
N ALA A 153 -3.18 -15.64 11.63
CA ALA A 153 -3.57 -14.26 11.88
C ALA A 153 -2.82 -13.28 10.97
N ILE A 154 -1.50 -13.47 10.79
CA ILE A 154 -0.68 -12.65 9.89
C ILE A 154 -1.11 -12.82 8.44
N THR A 155 -1.31 -14.05 7.97
CA THR A 155 -1.84 -14.34 6.62
C THR A 155 -3.18 -13.64 6.39
N ASN A 156 -4.08 -13.66 7.38
CA ASN A 156 -5.37 -12.96 7.29
C ASN A 156 -5.20 -11.44 7.18
N GLY A 157 -4.27 -10.85 7.95
CA GLY A 157 -3.94 -9.43 7.86
C GLY A 157 -3.39 -9.05 6.49
N LEU A 158 -2.46 -9.84 5.95
CA LEU A 158 -1.91 -9.64 4.61
C LEU A 158 -2.99 -9.71 3.53
N ILE A 159 -3.87 -10.71 3.60
CA ILE A 159 -5.02 -10.85 2.68
C ILE A 159 -5.94 -9.64 2.78
N LYS A 160 -6.28 -9.19 4.00
CA LYS A 160 -7.17 -8.05 4.24
C LYS A 160 -6.61 -6.76 3.67
N TYR A 161 -5.37 -6.41 4.04
CA TYR A 161 -4.77 -5.12 3.67
C TYR A 161 -4.22 -5.09 2.24
N GLY A 162 -3.78 -6.25 1.74
CA GLY A 162 -3.29 -6.38 0.37
C GLY A 162 -4.37 -6.68 -0.66
N GLY A 163 -5.58 -7.06 -0.24
CA GLY A 163 -6.62 -7.55 -1.13
C GLY A 163 -6.18 -8.81 -1.90
N PHE A 164 -5.36 -9.65 -1.27
CA PHE A 164 -4.78 -10.86 -1.89
C PHE A 164 -5.78 -12.01 -1.93
N GLU A 165 -5.47 -13.03 -2.72
CA GLU A 165 -6.25 -14.26 -2.82
C GLU A 165 -5.70 -15.33 -1.89
N ARG A 166 -6.58 -15.93 -1.09
CA ARG A 166 -6.21 -17.03 -0.21
C ARG A 166 -5.94 -18.29 -1.03
N ILE A 167 -4.87 -19.01 -0.68
CA ILE A 167 -4.64 -20.38 -1.14
C ILE A 167 -4.97 -21.36 -0.01
N ASP A 168 -4.45 -21.10 1.19
CA ASP A 168 -4.72 -21.90 2.38
C ASP A 168 -4.66 -21.05 3.67
N ASN A 169 -4.45 -21.68 4.82
CA ASN A 169 -4.38 -21.00 6.11
C ASN A 169 -3.13 -20.15 6.30
N PHE A 170 -2.06 -20.43 5.57
CA PHE A 170 -0.73 -19.82 5.70
C PHE A 170 -0.26 -19.17 4.40
N SER A 171 -0.88 -19.54 3.27
CA SER A 171 -0.44 -19.15 1.94
C SER A 171 -1.47 -18.30 1.19
N PHE A 172 -0.96 -17.40 0.36
CA PHE A 172 -1.76 -16.48 -0.45
C PHE A 172 -1.01 -16.12 -1.74
N LYS A 173 -1.71 -15.50 -2.68
CA LYS A 173 -1.12 -14.93 -3.90
C LYS A 173 -1.70 -13.54 -4.19
N LEU A 174 -0.94 -12.70 -4.88
CA LEU A 174 -1.48 -11.43 -5.39
C LEU A 174 -2.53 -11.72 -6.48
N LYS A 175 -3.56 -10.87 -6.58
CA LYS A 175 -4.60 -10.97 -7.63
C LYS A 175 -4.03 -10.96 -9.06
N CYS A 176 -2.96 -10.20 -9.28
CA CYS A 176 -2.27 -10.18 -10.56
C CYS A 176 -1.37 -11.40 -10.81
N ASN A 177 -1.25 -12.31 -9.84
CA ASN A 177 -0.36 -13.47 -9.84
C ASN A 177 1.12 -13.12 -10.15
N GLN A 178 1.58 -11.92 -9.81
CA GLN A 178 2.98 -11.52 -9.95
C GLN A 178 3.70 -11.50 -8.59
N ARG A 179 5.03 -11.65 -8.61
CA ARG A 179 5.88 -11.42 -7.43
C ARG A 179 6.01 -9.91 -7.15
N ASN A 180 5.84 -9.51 -5.90
CA ASN A 180 6.03 -8.16 -5.41
C ASN A 180 6.35 -8.19 -3.91
N ASP A 181 7.59 -8.50 -3.58
CA ASP A 181 8.08 -8.61 -2.19
C ASP A 181 7.99 -7.29 -1.43
N LYS A 182 8.11 -6.15 -2.12
CA LYS A 182 8.09 -4.82 -1.52
C LYS A 182 6.74 -4.51 -0.86
N ILE A 183 5.64 -4.80 -1.56
CA ILE A 183 4.29 -4.67 -0.98
C ILE A 183 4.10 -5.61 0.21
N ILE A 184 4.57 -6.85 0.12
CA ILE A 184 4.44 -7.80 1.24
C ILE A 184 5.23 -7.31 2.45
N ASN A 185 6.46 -6.83 2.24
CA ASN A 185 7.31 -6.28 3.30
C ASN A 185 6.69 -5.02 3.94
N LEU A 186 6.10 -4.13 3.14
CA LEU A 186 5.38 -2.95 3.62
C LEU A 186 4.20 -3.34 4.54
N LEU A 187 3.42 -4.34 4.14
CA LEU A 187 2.20 -4.73 4.86
C LEU A 187 2.47 -5.63 6.07
N LEU A 188 3.59 -6.36 6.09
CA LEU A 188 3.86 -7.34 7.15
C LEU A 188 3.81 -6.74 8.58
N PRO A 189 4.41 -5.56 8.87
CA PRO A 189 4.28 -4.93 10.18
C PRO A 189 2.83 -4.63 10.59
N LEU A 190 1.98 -4.26 9.63
CA LEU A 190 0.55 -3.98 9.83
C LEU A 190 -0.23 -5.28 10.07
N ALA A 191 0.01 -6.29 9.24
CA ALA A 191 -0.62 -7.60 9.34
C ALA A 191 -0.27 -8.34 10.65
N ARG A 192 0.93 -8.09 11.20
CA ARG A 192 1.35 -8.59 12.51
C ARG A 192 0.57 -7.95 13.66
N ASN A 193 0.02 -6.75 13.48
CA ASN A 193 -0.69 -6.01 14.51
C ASN A 193 -2.05 -5.49 14.01
N ILE A 194 -2.92 -6.42 13.60
CA ILE A 194 -4.25 -6.08 13.06
C ILE A 194 -5.01 -5.17 14.02
N SER A 195 -5.13 -5.52 15.31
CA SER A 195 -5.88 -4.70 16.27
C SER A 195 -5.42 -3.25 16.32
N ALA A 196 -4.12 -2.99 16.50
CA ALA A 196 -3.61 -1.62 16.53
C ALA A 196 -3.72 -0.93 15.16
N THR A 197 -3.64 -1.69 14.06
CA THR A 197 -3.83 -1.15 12.71
C THR A 197 -5.27 -0.71 12.51
N GLU A 198 -6.26 -1.50 12.93
CA GLU A 198 -7.67 -1.14 12.87
C GLU A 198 -8.00 0.04 13.78
N GLU A 199 -7.45 0.09 15.00
CA GLU A 199 -7.61 1.23 15.91
C GLU A 199 -7.04 2.51 15.30
N SER A 200 -5.85 2.45 14.69
CA SER A 200 -5.27 3.61 14.00
C SER A 200 -6.09 4.04 12.80
N LEU A 201 -6.62 3.10 11.99
CA LEU A 201 -7.46 3.42 10.84
C LEU A 201 -8.79 4.06 11.29
N ALA A 202 -9.40 3.53 12.35
CA ALA A 202 -10.62 4.09 12.91
C ALA A 202 -10.38 5.48 13.52
N ALA A 203 -9.22 5.71 14.15
CA ALA A 203 -8.84 7.01 14.67
C ALA A 203 -8.60 8.03 13.55
N ASP A 204 -7.95 7.62 12.46
CA ASP A 204 -7.76 8.44 11.25
C ASP A 204 -9.13 8.87 10.67
N ASP A 205 -10.06 7.92 10.54
CA ASP A 205 -11.42 8.18 10.06
C ASP A 205 -12.20 9.11 11.02
N ALA A 206 -12.08 8.91 12.34
CA ALA A 206 -12.77 9.71 13.36
C ALA A 206 -12.18 11.12 13.54
N ALA A 207 -10.88 11.30 13.31
CA ALA A 207 -10.21 12.61 13.37
C ALA A 207 -10.60 13.53 12.19
N GLY A 208 -11.46 13.05 11.28
CA GLY A 208 -11.81 13.80 10.09
C GLY A 208 -10.63 13.95 9.15
N GLN A 209 -9.70 12.97 9.12
CA GLN A 209 -8.82 12.88 7.96
C GLN A 209 -9.71 12.88 6.73
N MET A 210 -9.29 13.64 5.73
CA MET A 210 -10.03 13.79 4.49
C MET A 210 -10.03 12.46 3.75
N THR A 211 -10.89 11.53 4.14
CA THR A 211 -11.09 10.26 3.45
C THR A 211 -11.98 10.51 2.24
N THR A 212 -11.94 9.62 1.26
CA THR A 212 -12.75 9.71 0.04
C THR A 212 -14.25 9.86 0.35
N GLN A 213 -14.72 9.30 1.47
CA GLN A 213 -16.09 9.43 1.95
C GLN A 213 -16.41 10.85 2.46
N SER A 214 -15.50 11.47 3.23
CA SER A 214 -15.70 12.81 3.80
C SER A 214 -15.75 13.93 2.74
N LEU A 215 -15.09 13.72 1.60
CA LEU A 215 -15.02 14.69 0.51
C LEU A 215 -16.02 14.42 -0.62
N GLY A 216 -16.95 13.48 -0.43
CA GLY A 216 -18.00 13.18 -1.43
C GLY A 216 -17.46 12.54 -2.72
N PHE A 217 -16.30 11.87 -2.67
CA PHE A 217 -15.75 11.11 -3.80
C PHE A 217 -16.39 9.72 -3.96
N SER A 218 -17.34 9.35 -3.10
CA SER A 218 -18.17 8.16 -3.27
C SER A 218 -19.07 8.33 -4.49
N ALA A 219 -18.75 7.63 -5.58
CA ALA A 219 -19.65 7.49 -6.71
C ALA A 219 -20.92 6.74 -6.27
N ASN A 220 -22.09 7.28 -6.64
CA ASN A 220 -23.29 6.47 -6.88
C ASN A 220 -23.06 5.57 -8.09
#